data_AF-A0A661GY94-F1
#
_entry.id   AF-A0A661GY94-F1
#
_cell.length_a   1.000
_cell.length_b   1.000
_cell.length_c   1.000
_cell.angle_alpha   90.00
_cell.angle_beta   90.00
_cell.angle_gamma   90.00
#
_symmetry.space_group_name_H-M   'P 1'
#
loop_
_entity.id
_entity.type
_entity.pdbx_description
1 polymer ?
#
loop_
_entity_poly.entity_id
_entity_poly.type
_entity_poly.pdbx_seq_one_letter_code
_entity_poly.pdbx_strand_id
1 'polypeptide(L)'
;MNADSRVVFYSTGHMMWATRAWWMLHSCGHRNVAVLDGGFANWRREGRAITDEVLTAPGGDLEVSLNSARWADKEQVVSAISDASGPPMSSKHFLPQRVFWKTPGLSPTAVVAYRRRLMPWL
;
A
#
# COMPACT_ATOMS: atom_id res chain seq x y z
N MET A 1 16.94 -12.21 -2.47
CA MET A 1 16.86 -10.77 -2.11
C MET A 1 17.60 -10.58 -0.81
N ASN A 2 18.58 -9.69 -0.78
CA ASN A 2 19.41 -9.51 0.40
C ASN A 2 18.81 -8.42 1.31
N ALA A 3 19.20 -8.43 2.59
CA ALA A 3 18.69 -7.50 3.59
C ALA A 3 18.99 -6.02 3.27
N ASP A 4 20.12 -5.74 2.62
CA ASP A 4 20.62 -4.41 2.25
C ASP A 4 20.13 -3.91 0.88
N SER A 5 19.55 -4.81 0.08
CA SER A 5 19.11 -4.53 -1.29
C SER A 5 18.12 -3.37 -1.35
N ARG A 6 18.22 -2.53 -2.38
CA ARG A 6 17.19 -1.55 -2.70
C ARG A 6 16.16 -2.15 -3.65
N VAL A 7 14.91 -2.17 -3.24
CA VAL A 7 13.81 -2.74 -4.03
C VAL A 7 12.91 -1.64 -4.57
N VAL A 8 12.73 -1.61 -5.89
CA VAL A 8 11.85 -0.64 -6.56
C VAL A 8 10.68 -1.37 -7.20
N PHE A 9 9.47 -1.05 -6.76
CA PHE A 9 8.25 -1.63 -7.30
C PHE A 9 7.69 -0.78 -8.44
N TYR A 10 7.24 -1.43 -9.51
CA TYR A 10 6.48 -0.81 -10.58
C TYR A 10 5.36 -1.73 -11.04
N SER A 11 4.38 -1.17 -11.75
CA SER A 11 3.31 -1.94 -12.40
C SER A 11 3.22 -1.52 -13.86
N THR A 12 2.88 -2.48 -14.72
CA THR A 12 2.49 -2.23 -16.11
C THR A 12 1.02 -1.80 -16.24
N GLY A 13 0.21 -2.03 -15.19
CA GLY A 13 -1.19 -1.65 -15.12
C GLY A 13 -1.45 -0.65 -13.98
N HIS A 14 -2.32 -1.02 -13.04
CA HIS A 14 -2.70 -0.12 -11.95
C HIS A 14 -1.61 0.01 -10.88
N MET A 15 -1.22 1.27 -10.59
CA MET A 15 -0.21 1.62 -9.57
C MET A 15 -0.53 1.09 -8.16
N MET A 16 -1.82 0.82 -7.88
CA MET A 16 -2.28 0.20 -6.64
C MET A 16 -1.52 -1.10 -6.34
N TRP A 17 -1.20 -1.89 -7.36
CA TRP A 17 -0.50 -3.17 -7.17
C TRP A 17 0.96 -2.98 -6.74
N ALA A 18 1.68 -2.04 -7.36
CA ALA A 18 3.04 -1.69 -6.93
C ALA A 18 3.05 -1.15 -5.50
N THR A 19 2.06 -0.32 -5.16
CA THR A 19 1.89 0.22 -3.80
C THR A 19 1.57 -0.88 -2.79
N ARG A 20 0.73 -1.85 -3.15
CA ARG A 20 0.39 -3.00 -2.30
C ARG A 20 1.61 -3.87 -2.02
N ALA A 21 2.42 -4.16 -3.04
CA ALA A 21 3.65 -4.92 -2.90
C ALA A 21 4.69 -4.19 -2.04
N TRP A 22 4.87 -2.89 -2.29
CA TRP A 22 5.68 -2.01 -1.45
C TRP A 22 5.26 -2.07 0.03
N TRP A 23 3.95 -1.94 0.30
CA TRP A 23 3.44 -1.96 1.68
C TRP A 23 3.69 -3.30 2.36
N MET A 24 3.54 -4.43 1.65
CA MET A 24 3.82 -5.77 2.21
C MET A 24 5.28 -5.90 2.62
N LEU A 25 6.20 -5.58 1.71
CA LEU A 25 7.61 -5.75 2.00
C LEU A 25 8.07 -4.81 3.11
N HIS A 26 7.54 -3.59 3.12
CA HIS A 26 7.78 -2.61 4.18
C HIS A 26 7.18 -3.02 5.54
N SER A 27 6.00 -3.65 5.56
CA SER A 27 5.37 -4.14 6.78
C SER A 27 6.06 -5.38 7.33
N CYS A 28 6.76 -6.14 6.48
CA CYS A 28 7.66 -7.25 6.81
C CYS A 28 9.07 -6.81 7.24
N GLY A 29 9.31 -5.51 7.46
CA GLY A 29 10.54 -5.01 8.08
C GLY A 29 11.63 -4.53 7.12
N HIS A 30 11.51 -4.79 5.82
CA HIS A 30 12.47 -4.34 4.83
C HIS A 30 12.22 -2.87 4.44
N ARG A 31 13.14 -1.98 4.80
CA ARG A 31 12.91 -0.52 4.72
C ARG A 31 13.43 0.13 3.44
N ASN A 32 14.39 -0.48 2.74
CA ASN A 32 14.99 0.08 1.53
C ASN A 32 14.13 -0.18 0.29
N VAL A 33 12.88 0.28 0.36
CA VAL A 33 11.86 0.07 -0.67
C VAL A 33 11.35 1.38 -1.26
N ALA A 34 11.05 1.39 -2.56
CA ALA A 34 10.45 2.53 -3.24
C ALA A 34 9.45 2.08 -4.30
N VAL A 35 8.59 3.01 -4.74
CA VAL A 35 7.71 2.82 -5.90
C VAL A 35 8.20 3.74 -7.01
N LEU A 36 8.26 3.22 -8.24
CA LEU A 36 8.68 3.98 -9.40
C LEU A 36 7.64 5.04 -9.76
N ASP A 37 8.04 6.31 -9.74
CA ASP A 37 7.16 7.42 -10.10
C ASP A 37 6.76 7.36 -11.59
N GLY A 38 5.47 7.56 -11.86
CA GLY A 38 4.87 7.38 -13.18
C GLY A 38 4.84 5.92 -13.70
N GLY A 39 5.44 4.97 -12.97
CA GLY A 39 5.41 3.55 -13.28
C GLY A 39 6.11 3.18 -14.60
N PHE A 40 5.81 1.99 -15.11
CA PHE A 40 6.47 1.48 -16.31
C PHE A 40 6.14 2.29 -17.57
N ALA A 41 4.93 2.84 -17.66
CA ALA A 41 4.52 3.68 -18.79
C ALA A 41 5.42 4.92 -18.91
N ASN A 42 5.71 5.57 -17.78
CA ASN A 42 6.60 6.72 -17.77
C ASN A 42 8.06 6.35 -18.08
N TRP A 43 8.55 5.24 -17.51
CA TRP A 43 9.88 4.70 -17.80
C TRP A 43 10.11 4.49 -19.30
N ARG A 44 9.12 3.90 -19.99
CA ARG A 44 9.16 3.70 -21.45
C ARG A 44 9.11 5.02 -22.22
N ARG A 45 8.26 5.96 -21.79
CA ARG A 45 8.12 7.28 -22.44
C ARG A 45 9.42 8.07 -22.37
N GLU A 46 10.19 7.92 -21.30
CA GLU A 46 11.51 8.53 -21.12
C GLU A 46 12.63 7.83 -21.91
N GLY A 47 12.33 6.77 -22.68
CA GLY A 47 13.30 6.06 -23.49
C GLY A 47 14.35 5.29 -22.68
N ARG A 48 14.04 4.95 -21.43
CA ARG A 48 14.96 4.21 -20.55
C ARG A 48 15.06 2.74 -20.96
N ALA A 49 16.20 2.12 -20.63
CA ALA A 49 16.49 0.74 -20.96
C ALA A 49 15.44 -0.23 -20.40
N ILE A 50 15.07 -1.22 -21.21
CA ILE A 50 14.19 -2.34 -20.88
C ILE A 50 14.81 -3.62 -21.44
N THR A 51 14.53 -4.75 -20.80
CA THR A 51 14.98 -6.07 -21.25
C THR A 51 13.82 -7.06 -21.16
N ASP A 52 13.80 -8.02 -22.07
CA ASP A 52 12.94 -9.20 -22.07
C ASP A 52 13.69 -10.46 -21.59
N GLU A 53 14.96 -10.31 -21.19
CA GLU A 53 15.77 -11.38 -20.61
C GLU A 53 15.16 -11.90 -19.31
N VAL A 54 15.03 -13.22 -19.22
CA VAL A 54 14.54 -13.90 -18.02
C VAL A 54 15.72 -14.15 -17.08
N LEU A 55 15.74 -13.43 -15.95
CA LEU A 55 16.78 -13.58 -14.93
C LEU A 55 16.35 -14.57 -13.84
N THR A 56 17.25 -15.47 -13.46
CA THR A 56 17.13 -16.26 -12.24
C THR A 56 17.81 -15.51 -11.10
N ALA A 57 17.03 -15.02 -10.14
CA ALA A 57 17.59 -14.38 -8.95
C ALA A 57 18.15 -15.46 -7.99
N PRO A 58 19.39 -15.30 -7.49
CA PRO A 58 19.88 -16.17 -6.43
C PRO A 58 19.06 -15.97 -5.15
N GLY A 59 19.06 -16.99 -4.29
CA GLY A 59 18.56 -16.86 -2.92
C GLY A 59 19.22 -15.68 -2.21
N GLY A 60 18.52 -15.09 -1.25
CA GLY A 60 19.11 -14.03 -0.41
C GLY A 60 18.77 -14.24 1.05
N ASP A 61 19.31 -13.37 1.89
CA ASP A 61 19.33 -13.45 3.34
C ASP A 61 18.26 -12.57 4.03
N LEU A 62 17.20 -12.19 3.31
CA LEU A 62 16.13 -11.40 3.89
C LEU A 62 15.45 -12.13 5.07
N GLU A 63 15.60 -11.58 6.27
CA GLU A 63 14.79 -11.95 7.41
C GLU A 63 13.49 -11.14 7.46
N VAL A 64 12.37 -11.83 7.71
CA VAL A 64 11.04 -11.23 7.81
C VAL A 64 10.77 -10.84 9.26
N SER A 65 10.54 -9.54 9.49
CA SER A 65 10.13 -9.00 10.79
C SER A 65 8.83 -8.22 10.63
N LEU A 66 7.72 -8.84 11.02
CA LEU A 66 6.40 -8.22 10.94
C LEU A 66 6.27 -7.07 11.94
N ASN A 67 6.04 -5.87 11.42
CA ASN A 67 5.69 -4.72 12.24
C ASN A 67 4.17 -4.75 12.53
N SER A 68 3.79 -5.34 13.66
CA SER A 68 2.38 -5.46 14.07
C SER A 68 1.66 -4.12 14.19
N ALA A 69 2.35 -3.01 14.50
CA ALA A 69 1.75 -1.68 14.57
C ALA A 69 1.26 -1.13 13.21
N ARG A 70 1.63 -1.78 12.09
CA ARG A 70 1.13 -1.43 10.75
C ARG A 70 -0.07 -2.27 10.32
N TRP A 71 -0.45 -3.25 11.12
CA TRP A 71 -1.59 -4.12 10.89
C TRP A 71 -2.69 -3.77 11.88
N ALA A 72 -3.93 -3.84 11.40
CA ALA A 72 -5.11 -3.70 12.24
C ALA A 72 -5.94 -4.97 12.09
N ASP A 73 -6.21 -5.65 13.20
CA ASP A 73 -7.21 -6.72 13.24
C ASP A 73 -8.63 -6.15 13.35
N LYS A 74 -9.62 -7.03 13.28
CA LYS A 74 -11.03 -6.64 13.28
C LYS A 74 -11.40 -5.95 14.59
N GLU A 75 -10.94 -6.49 15.72
CA GLU A 75 -11.25 -6.03 17.06
C GLU A 75 -10.68 -4.62 17.29
N GLN A 76 -9.45 -4.37 16.83
CA GLN A 76 -8.81 -3.06 16.83
C GLN A 76 -9.60 -2.04 16.02
N VAL A 77 -10.11 -2.41 14.83
CA VAL A 77 -10.94 -1.51 14.02
C VAL A 77 -12.27 -1.21 14.70
N VAL A 78 -12.94 -2.21 15.30
CA VAL A 78 -14.21 -2.02 16.01
C VAL A 78 -14.03 -1.09 17.21
N SER A 79 -12.99 -1.31 18.02
CA SER A 79 -12.68 -0.46 19.17
C SER A 79 -12.45 0.99 18.76
N ALA A 80 -11.66 1.22 17.70
CA ALA A 80 -11.35 2.57 17.22
C ALA A 80 -12.57 3.35 16.69
N ILE A 81 -13.60 2.65 16.20
CA ILE A 81 -14.85 3.28 15.75
C ILE A 81 -15.75 3.65 16.95
N SER A 82 -15.75 2.83 18.00
CA SER A 82 -16.54 3.05 19.21
C SER A 82 -15.97 4.17 20.09
N ASP A 83 -14.66 4.41 20.04
CA ASP A 83 -14.00 5.51 20.75
C ASP A 83 -14.18 6.84 20.00
N ALA A 84 -15.24 7.58 20.34
CA ALA A 84 -15.61 8.87 19.72
C ALA A 84 -14.66 10.06 20.02
N SER A 85 -13.41 9.81 20.42
CA SER A 85 -12.43 10.83 20.85
C SER A 85 -11.43 11.24 19.77
N GLY A 86 -11.47 10.63 18.58
CA GLY A 86 -10.65 11.02 17.41
C GLY A 86 -11.23 12.20 16.61
N PRO A 87 -10.41 12.96 15.85
CA PRO A 87 -10.91 14.05 15.02
C PRO A 87 -11.94 13.53 14.00
N PRO A 88 -13.07 14.22 13.79
CA PRO A 88 -14.11 13.75 12.89
C PRO A 88 -13.56 13.60 11.47
N MET A 89 -13.54 12.37 10.95
CA MET A 89 -13.29 12.14 9.53
C MET A 89 -14.43 12.77 8.73
N SER A 90 -14.13 13.87 8.03
CA SER A 90 -15.12 14.66 7.29
C SER A 90 -15.85 13.80 6.24
N SER A 91 -17.18 13.69 6.36
CA SER A 91 -18.05 12.90 5.47
C SER A 91 -18.33 13.54 4.10
N LYS A 92 -17.56 14.56 3.72
CA LYS A 92 -17.80 15.29 2.47
C LYS A 92 -17.13 14.50 1.34
N HIS A 93 -17.91 14.09 0.34
CA HIS A 93 -17.58 13.24 -0.82
C HIS A 93 -17.94 11.73 -0.73
N PHE A 94 -19.01 11.36 -0.02
CA PHE A 94 -19.68 10.09 -0.27
C PHE A 94 -20.48 10.17 -1.58
N LEU A 95 -19.94 9.62 -2.68
CA LEU A 95 -20.74 9.30 -3.87
C LEU A 95 -21.40 7.92 -3.66
N PRO A 96 -22.68 7.73 -4.05
CA PRO A 96 -23.38 6.47 -3.84
C PRO A 96 -22.92 5.46 -4.90
N GLN A 97 -22.01 4.54 -4.54
CA GLN A 97 -21.69 3.38 -5.38
C GLN A 97 -21.65 2.10 -4.54
N ARG A 98 -22.66 1.25 -4.81
CA ARG A 98 -22.84 -0.19 -4.52
C ARG A 98 -22.05 -0.78 -3.34
N VAL A 99 -22.78 -1.04 -2.25
CA VAL A 99 -22.39 -1.98 -1.19
C VAL A 99 -22.38 -3.40 -1.77
N PHE A 100 -21.21 -4.03 -1.86
CA PHE A 100 -21.07 -5.37 -2.47
C PHE A 100 -21.28 -6.51 -1.45
N TRP A 101 -21.26 -6.22 -0.14
CA TRP A 101 -21.44 -7.21 0.92
C TRP A 101 -22.19 -6.60 2.11
N LYS A 102 -23.32 -7.21 2.50
CA LYS A 102 -24.06 -6.85 3.72
C LYS A 102 -23.92 -7.99 4.72
N THR A 103 -23.04 -7.85 5.70
CA THR A 103 -23.02 -8.73 6.88
C THR A 103 -24.07 -8.23 7.87
N PRO A 104 -25.05 -9.04 8.30
CA PRO A 104 -26.00 -8.61 9.33
C PRO A 104 -25.26 -8.27 10.63
N GLY A 105 -25.40 -7.04 11.13
CA GLY A 105 -24.90 -6.64 12.46
C GLY A 105 -23.72 -5.65 12.51
N LEU A 106 -23.16 -5.21 11.38
CA LEU A 106 -22.13 -4.15 11.37
C LEU A 106 -22.73 -2.79 10.96
N SER A 107 -22.47 -1.77 11.78
CA SER A 107 -22.82 -0.37 11.49
C SER A 107 -22.13 0.10 10.19
N PRO A 108 -22.74 0.93 9.32
CA PRO A 108 -22.26 1.26 7.98
C PRO A 108 -20.94 2.05 7.88
N THR A 109 -20.19 2.21 8.97
CA THR A 109 -19.18 3.26 9.13
C THR A 109 -17.74 2.78 8.95
N ALA A 110 -17.52 1.63 8.29
CA ALA A 110 -16.18 1.20 7.93
C ALA A 110 -15.66 2.04 6.75
N VAL A 111 -14.94 3.12 7.07
CA VAL A 111 -14.31 4.02 6.10
C VAL A 111 -12.87 3.58 5.88
N VAL A 112 -12.53 3.17 4.66
CA VAL A 112 -11.13 3.13 4.20
C VAL A 112 -10.72 4.55 3.85
N ALA A 113 -10.02 5.23 4.76
CA ALA A 113 -9.56 6.60 4.55
C ALA A 113 -8.26 6.61 3.73
N TYR A 114 -8.34 7.04 2.47
CA TYR A 114 -7.16 7.38 1.67
C TYR A 114 -6.78 8.85 1.95
N ARG A 115 -5.76 9.07 2.79
CA ARG A 115 -5.20 10.41 2.99
C ARG A 115 -4.32 10.76 1.79
N ARG A 116 -4.87 11.47 0.81
CA ARG A 116 -4.09 12.11 -0.26
C ARG A 116 -3.38 13.35 0.31
N ARG A 117 -2.33 13.15 1.12
CA ARG A 117 -1.41 14.24 1.44
C ARG A 117 -0.40 14.32 0.30
N LEU A 118 -0.63 15.25 -0.62
CA LEU A 118 0.44 15.80 -1.43
C LEU A 118 1.46 16.38 -0.44
N MET A 119 2.57 15.67 -0.25
CA MET A 119 3.72 16.20 0.47
C MET A 119 4.65 16.81 -0.59
N PRO A 120 4.82 18.14 -0.63
CA PRO A 120 5.93 18.74 -1.34
C PRO A 120 7.19 18.47 -0.49
N TRP A 121 8.15 17.75 -1.06
CA TRP A 121 9.52 17.74 -0.55
C TRP A 121 10.42 18.21 -1.67
N LEU A 122 10.97 19.41 -1.47
CA LEU A 122 12.33 19.76 -1.84
C LEU A 122 13.30 18.92 -1.01
#